data_AF-K7FDX6-F1
#
_entry.id   AF-K7FDX6-F1
#
_cell.length_a   1.000
_cell.length_b   1.000
_cell.length_c   1.000
_cell.angle_alpha   90.00
_cell.angle_beta   90.00
_cell.angle_gamma   90.00
#
_symmetry.space_group_name_H-M   'P 1'
#
loop_
_entity.id
_entity.type
_entity.pdbx_description
1 polymer ?
#
loop_
_entity_poly.entity_id
_entity_poly.type
_entity_poly.pdbx_seq_one_letter_code
_entity_poly.pdbx_strand_id
1 'polypeptide(L)'
;MQRDVWLAVFQHLSYRELCVCMRVCRTWSPRCCDKRLWTRIDLSRRKSITPSMLSGIIRRQPASLDLSWTNISKKQLMWLINRLQGLRELVLTGCSWCSVSALSTASFPALRLLDLRWIEDVKDSHLRELLLPPTDSKPGGDEGVL
;
A
#
# COMPACT_ATOMS: atom_id res chain seq x y z
N MET A 1 27.24 -16.05 5.95
CA MET A 1 26.93 -15.64 4.56
C MET A 1 26.21 -14.29 4.60
N GLN A 2 26.79 -13.27 3.96
CA GLN A 2 26.33 -11.86 4.02
C GLN A 2 24.93 -11.70 3.40
N ARG A 3 24.16 -10.73 3.93
CA ARG A 3 22.77 -10.46 3.52
C ARG A 3 22.67 -10.08 2.05
N ASP A 4 23.61 -9.29 1.55
CA ASP A 4 23.55 -8.75 0.19
C ASP A 4 23.83 -9.80 -0.89
N VAL A 5 24.60 -10.85 -0.58
CA VAL A 5 24.81 -11.98 -1.51
C VAL A 5 23.49 -12.68 -1.83
N TRP A 6 22.67 -12.95 -0.81
CA TRP A 6 21.36 -13.58 -1.03
C TRP A 6 20.40 -12.66 -1.74
N LEU A 7 20.45 -11.36 -1.47
CA LEU A 7 19.66 -10.38 -2.22
C LEU A 7 20.01 -10.41 -3.72
N ALA A 8 21.31 -10.47 -4.04
CA ALA A 8 21.78 -10.56 -5.42
C ALA A 8 21.32 -11.83 -6.14
N VAL A 9 21.06 -12.92 -5.41
CA VAL A 9 20.43 -14.12 -5.97
C VAL A 9 18.92 -13.93 -6.10
N PHE A 10 18.26 -13.49 -5.03
CA PHE A 10 16.79 -13.39 -4.96
C PHE A 10 16.20 -12.34 -5.90
N GLN A 11 16.94 -11.31 -6.30
CA GLN A 11 16.48 -10.31 -7.26
C GLN A 11 16.16 -10.90 -8.65
N HIS A 12 16.68 -12.09 -8.97
CA HIS A 12 16.41 -12.78 -10.23
C HIS A 12 15.17 -13.69 -10.17
N LEU A 13 14.54 -13.83 -9.00
CA LEU A 13 13.39 -14.69 -8.80
C LEU A 13 12.08 -13.91 -8.98
N SER A 14 11.07 -14.58 -9.53
CA SER A 14 9.70 -14.07 -9.53
C SER A 14 9.13 -14.02 -8.10
N TYR A 15 8.08 -13.22 -7.90
CA TYR A 15 7.37 -13.16 -6.61
C TYR A 15 6.81 -14.51 -6.15
N ARG A 16 6.46 -15.38 -7.10
CA ARG A 16 6.00 -16.74 -6.80
C ARG A 16 7.15 -17.58 -6.25
N GLU A 17 8.31 -17.53 -6.87
CA GLU A 17 9.51 -18.24 -6.42
C GLU A 17 10.00 -17.71 -5.08
N LEU A 18 10.00 -16.39 -4.87
CA LEU A 18 10.30 -15.79 -3.55
C LEU A 18 9.36 -16.31 -2.46
N CYS A 19 8.07 -16.45 -2.75
CA CYS A 19 7.11 -17.04 -1.80
C CYS A 19 7.43 -18.52 -1.48
N VAL A 20 7.96 -19.29 -2.44
CA VAL A 20 8.42 -20.66 -2.20
C VAL A 20 9.69 -20.65 -1.34
N CYS A 21 10.67 -19.79 -1.67
CA CYS A 21 11.91 -19.63 -0.90
C CYS A 21 11.68 -19.25 0.56
N MET A 22 10.62 -18.48 0.86
CA MET A 22 10.23 -18.14 2.24
C MET A 22 9.91 -19.36 3.11
N ARG A 23 9.56 -20.50 2.50
CA ARG A 23 9.18 -21.74 3.19
C ARG A 23 10.34 -22.71 3.37
N VAL A 24 11.51 -22.41 2.79
CA VAL A 24 12.69 -23.30 2.82
C VAL A 24 13.32 -23.34 4.22
N CYS A 25 13.57 -22.18 4.83
CA CYS A 25 14.12 -22.12 6.19
C CYS A 25 13.82 -20.77 6.88
N ARG A 26 13.99 -20.74 8.21
CA ARG A 26 13.75 -19.53 9.04
C ARG A 26 14.62 -18.33 8.64
N THR A 27 15.81 -18.57 8.08
CA THR A 27 16.72 -17.51 7.63
C THR A 27 16.29 -16.90 6.30
N TRP A 28 15.74 -17.70 5.38
CA TRP A 28 15.33 -17.25 4.06
C TRP A 28 14.04 -16.46 4.12
N SER A 29 13.11 -16.83 5.00
CA SER A 29 11.83 -16.12 5.18
C SER A 29 11.97 -14.58 5.30
N PRO A 30 12.73 -14.02 6.26
CA PRO A 30 12.90 -12.57 6.36
C PRO A 30 13.73 -11.97 5.21
N ARG A 31 14.66 -12.72 4.62
CA ARG A 31 15.48 -12.23 3.49
C ARG A 31 14.69 -12.11 2.19
N CYS A 32 13.83 -13.09 1.92
CA CYS A 32 12.91 -13.05 0.79
C CYS A 32 11.85 -11.96 0.96
N CYS A 33 11.62 -11.43 2.17
CA CYS A 33 10.72 -10.30 2.42
C CYS A 33 11.41 -8.93 2.32
N ASP A 34 12.70 -8.85 1.94
CA ASP A 34 13.41 -7.57 1.82
C ASP A 34 12.69 -6.64 0.85
N LYS A 35 12.39 -5.41 1.28
CA LYS A 35 11.62 -4.43 0.50
C LYS A 35 12.19 -4.15 -0.89
N ARG A 36 13.50 -4.33 -1.07
CA ARG A 36 14.18 -4.16 -2.37
C ARG A 36 13.71 -5.18 -3.42
N LEU A 37 13.19 -6.33 -2.97
CA LEU A 37 12.65 -7.38 -3.84
C LEU A 37 11.17 -7.15 -4.21
N TRP A 38 10.45 -6.34 -3.45
CA TRP A 38 8.99 -6.16 -3.56
C TRP A 38 8.61 -4.73 -3.89
N THR A 39 9.31 -4.11 -4.83
CA THR A 39 9.10 -2.71 -5.21
C THR A 39 7.70 -2.45 -5.77
N ARG A 40 7.10 -3.45 -6.43
CA ARG A 40 5.72 -3.42 -6.92
C ARG A 40 4.95 -4.63 -6.37
N ILE A 41 3.68 -4.46 -6.05
CA ILE A 41 2.77 -5.56 -5.77
C ILE A 41 1.50 -5.33 -6.59
N ASP A 42 1.17 -6.30 -7.44
CA ASP A 42 -0.05 -6.32 -8.23
C ASP A 42 -1.01 -7.38 -7.67
N LEU A 43 -2.17 -6.92 -7.21
CA LEU A 43 -3.28 -7.73 -6.75
C LEU A 43 -4.54 -7.47 -7.56
N SER A 44 -4.41 -6.89 -8.75
CA SER A 44 -5.53 -6.58 -9.61
C SER A 44 -6.40 -7.82 -9.86
N ARG A 45 -7.72 -7.63 -9.92
CA ARG A 45 -8.74 -8.68 -10.13
C ARG A 45 -8.74 -9.81 -9.08
N ARG A 46 -8.02 -9.67 -7.96
CA ARG A 46 -8.12 -10.61 -6.84
C ARG A 46 -9.50 -10.51 -6.20
N LYS A 47 -10.25 -11.62 -6.28
CA LYS A 47 -11.61 -11.73 -5.71
C LYS A 47 -11.67 -11.52 -4.19
N SER A 48 -10.60 -11.86 -3.47
CA SER A 48 -10.54 -11.76 -2.02
C SER A 48 -9.20 -11.20 -1.56
N ILE A 49 -9.27 -10.23 -0.66
CA ILE A 49 -8.13 -9.64 0.03
C ILE A 49 -8.16 -10.10 1.48
N THR A 50 -7.27 -11.03 1.83
CA THR A 50 -7.25 -11.65 3.16
C THR A 50 -6.37 -10.88 4.16
N PRO A 51 -6.59 -11.00 5.48
CA PRO A 51 -5.72 -10.38 6.49
C PRO A 51 -4.24 -10.76 6.35
N SER A 52 -3.94 -12.00 5.94
CA SER A 52 -2.58 -12.47 5.69
C SER A 52 -1.94 -11.78 4.47
N MET A 53 -2.72 -11.50 3.42
CA MET A 53 -2.25 -10.73 2.27
C MET A 53 -1.90 -9.31 2.69
N LEU A 54 -2.81 -8.64 3.41
CA LEU A 54 -2.59 -7.29 3.94
C LEU A 54 -1.31 -7.24 4.80
N SER A 55 -1.18 -8.16 5.76
CA SER A 55 0.02 -8.26 6.60
C SER A 55 1.30 -8.47 5.79
N GLY A 56 1.21 -9.27 4.73
CA GLY A 56 2.30 -9.50 3.81
C GLY A 56 2.72 -8.26 3.02
N ILE A 57 1.77 -7.44 2.56
CA ILE A 57 2.04 -6.18 1.86
C ILE A 57 2.81 -5.23 2.78
N ILE A 58 2.34 -5.07 4.03
CA ILE A 58 3.00 -4.20 5.02
C ILE A 58 4.40 -4.67 5.34
N ARG A 59 4.63 -5.98 5.49
CA ARG A 59 5.98 -6.50 5.73
C ARG A 59 6.95 -6.21 4.57
N ARG A 60 6.43 -6.12 3.35
CA ARG A 60 7.21 -5.94 2.12
C ARG A 60 7.43 -4.47 1.73
N GLN A 61 6.61 -3.55 2.25
CA GLN A 61 6.72 -2.10 2.00
C GLN A 61 6.91 -1.74 0.51
N PRO A 62 5.98 -2.13 -0.38
CA PRO A 62 6.10 -1.79 -1.80
C PRO A 62 6.05 -0.29 -2.05
N ALA A 63 6.76 0.14 -3.09
CA ALA A 63 6.66 1.51 -3.60
C ALA A 63 5.47 1.67 -4.57
N SER A 64 5.02 0.59 -5.19
CA SER A 64 3.89 0.57 -6.13
C SER A 64 2.90 -0.53 -5.75
N LEU A 65 1.63 -0.18 -5.57
CA LEU A 65 0.57 -1.11 -5.18
C LEU A 65 -0.63 -0.98 -6.12
N ASP A 66 -0.98 -2.08 -6.79
CA ASP A 66 -2.16 -2.19 -7.63
C ASP A 66 -3.22 -3.06 -6.97
N LEU A 67 -4.38 -2.46 -6.71
CA LEU A 67 -5.57 -3.09 -6.12
C LEU A 67 -6.78 -2.98 -7.07
N SER A 68 -6.55 -2.77 -8.37
CA SER A 68 -7.59 -2.56 -9.36
C SER A 68 -8.57 -3.72 -9.43
N TRP A 69 -9.86 -3.45 -9.57
CA TRP A 69 -10.91 -4.47 -9.70
C TRP A 69 -10.89 -5.48 -8.53
N THR A 70 -10.55 -5.03 -7.33
CA THR A 70 -10.64 -5.83 -6.10
C THR A 70 -11.82 -5.37 -5.26
N ASN A 71 -12.35 -6.27 -4.42
CA ASN A 71 -13.39 -5.92 -3.45
C ASN A 71 -12.78 -5.45 -2.11
N ILE A 72 -11.68 -4.68 -2.15
CA ILE A 72 -11.06 -4.14 -0.95
C ILE A 72 -12.04 -3.20 -0.25
N SER A 73 -12.17 -3.29 1.08
CA SER A 73 -13.02 -2.40 1.88
C SER A 73 -12.30 -1.13 2.33
N LYS A 74 -13.06 -0.07 2.69
CA LYS A 74 -12.53 1.17 3.29
C LYS A 74 -11.57 0.90 4.46
N LYS A 75 -11.94 -0.01 5.37
CA LYS A 75 -11.11 -0.38 6.54
C LYS A 75 -9.78 -1.01 6.12
N GLN A 76 -9.80 -1.90 5.14
CA GLN A 76 -8.59 -2.56 4.66
C GLN A 76 -7.68 -1.58 3.93
N LEU A 77 -8.23 -0.70 3.08
CA LEU A 77 -7.46 0.33 2.39
C LEU A 77 -6.85 1.30 3.40
N MET A 78 -7.64 1.79 4.36
CA MET A 78 -7.17 2.65 5.46
C MET A 78 -6.03 2.01 6.26
N TRP A 79 -6.13 0.70 6.52
CA TRP A 79 -5.10 -0.03 7.24
C TRP A 79 -3.78 -0.14 6.46
N LEU A 80 -3.85 -0.29 5.14
CA LEU A 80 -2.66 -0.31 4.27
C LEU A 80 -2.01 1.07 4.18
N ILE A 81 -2.77 2.09 3.82
CA ILE A 81 -2.24 3.43 3.54
C ILE A 81 -1.56 4.06 4.76
N ASN A 82 -2.09 3.83 5.96
CA ASN A 82 -1.49 4.30 7.22
C ASN A 82 -0.19 3.59 7.61
N ARG A 83 0.20 2.52 6.90
CA ARG A 83 1.35 1.66 7.24
C ARG A 83 2.34 1.48 6.10
N LEU A 84 2.09 2.08 4.94
CA LEU A 84 2.96 2.03 3.75
C LEU A 84 3.67 3.37 3.55
N GLN A 85 4.69 3.62 4.36
CA GLN A 85 5.40 4.92 4.39
C GLN A 85 6.16 5.23 3.09
N GLY A 86 6.54 4.20 2.34
CA GLY A 86 7.28 4.32 1.08
C GLY A 86 6.42 4.29 -0.18
N LEU A 87 5.08 4.31 -0.06
CA LEU A 87 4.18 4.18 -1.20
C LEU A 87 4.26 5.41 -2.12
N ARG A 88 4.55 5.15 -3.40
CA ARG A 88 4.70 6.17 -4.46
C ARG A 88 3.62 6.05 -5.53
N GLU A 89 3.14 4.84 -5.79
CA GLU A 89 2.09 4.59 -6.76
C GLU A 89 0.99 3.76 -6.12
N LEU A 90 -0.25 4.24 -6.23
CA LEU A 90 -1.44 3.54 -5.78
C LEU A 90 -2.46 3.49 -6.93
N VAL A 91 -2.84 2.28 -7.34
CA VAL A 91 -3.82 2.05 -8.40
C VAL A 91 -5.06 1.41 -7.80
N LEU A 92 -6.21 2.08 -7.94
CA LEU A 92 -7.51 1.66 -7.41
C LEU A 92 -8.56 1.55 -8.51
N THR A 93 -8.14 1.37 -9.77
CA THR A 93 -9.04 1.35 -10.92
C THR A 93 -10.19 0.36 -10.74
N GLY A 94 -11.44 0.77 -10.97
CA GLY A 94 -12.59 -0.15 -10.85
C GLY A 94 -12.95 -0.55 -9.41
N CYS A 95 -12.42 0.13 -8.39
CA CYS A 95 -12.88 -0.02 -7.01
C CYS A 95 -14.12 0.86 -6.74
N SER A 96 -14.85 0.58 -5.66
CA SER A 96 -15.98 1.43 -5.24
C SER A 96 -15.53 2.68 -4.49
N TRP A 97 -16.27 3.79 -4.65
CA TRP A 97 -16.01 5.02 -3.91
C TRP A 97 -16.04 4.82 -2.39
N CYS A 98 -16.92 3.95 -1.88
CA CYS A 98 -16.99 3.58 -0.48
C CYS A 98 -15.61 3.20 0.09
N SER A 99 -14.82 2.44 -0.67
CA SER A 99 -13.47 2.07 -0.29
C SER A 99 -12.46 3.19 -0.53
N VAL A 100 -12.51 3.85 -1.69
CA VAL A 100 -11.61 4.96 -2.07
C VAL A 100 -11.71 6.15 -1.09
N SER A 101 -12.86 6.39 -0.47
CA SER A 101 -13.04 7.41 0.56
C SER A 101 -12.16 7.23 1.81
N ALA A 102 -11.42 6.12 1.93
CA ALA A 102 -10.33 5.99 2.90
C ALA A 102 -9.18 6.99 2.66
N LEU A 103 -9.02 7.47 1.42
CA LEU A 103 -7.96 8.40 1.05
C LEU A 103 -8.18 9.81 1.60
N SER A 104 -9.42 10.24 1.85
CA SER A 104 -9.74 11.60 2.34
C SER A 104 -9.09 11.93 3.69
N THR A 105 -8.74 10.92 4.48
CA THR A 105 -8.12 11.09 5.81
C THR A 105 -6.64 10.67 5.84
N ALA A 106 -6.06 10.32 4.69
CA ALA A 106 -4.73 9.73 4.64
C ALA A 106 -3.68 10.74 4.21
N SER A 107 -2.48 10.62 4.77
CA SER A 107 -1.32 11.41 4.38
C SER A 107 -0.36 10.56 3.54
N PHE A 108 -0.03 11.04 2.35
CA PHE A 108 0.87 10.37 1.43
C PHE A 108 2.02 11.28 0.98
N PRO A 109 3.02 11.55 1.84
CA PRO A 109 4.08 12.51 1.50
C PRO A 109 4.94 12.07 0.29
N ALA A 110 4.93 10.78 -0.06
CA ALA A 110 5.73 10.21 -1.14
C ALA A 110 4.93 9.82 -2.40
N LEU A 111 3.60 9.99 -2.41
CA LEU A 111 2.76 9.55 -3.52
C LEU A 111 2.96 10.45 -4.74
N ARG A 112 3.21 9.82 -5.88
CA ARG A 112 3.47 10.45 -7.18
C ARG A 112 2.42 10.10 -8.21
N LEU A 113 1.77 8.95 -8.04
CA LEU A 113 0.74 8.45 -8.94
C LEU A 113 -0.43 7.90 -8.14
N LEU A 114 -1.63 8.42 -8.42
CA LEU A 114 -2.90 7.89 -7.94
C LEU A 114 -3.80 7.64 -9.14
N ASP A 115 -4.18 6.38 -9.37
CA ASP A 115 -5.09 6.01 -10.46
C ASP A 115 -6.48 5.68 -9.90
N LEU A 116 -7.44 6.54 -10.24
CA LEU A 116 -8.86 6.44 -9.88
C LEU A 116 -9.74 6.29 -11.13
N ARG A 117 -9.26 5.64 -12.20
CA ARG A 117 -10.11 5.37 -13.37
C ARG A 117 -11.24 4.41 -12.99
N TRP A 118 -12.41 4.58 -13.60
CA TRP A 118 -13.56 3.66 -13.47
C TRP A 118 -14.03 3.42 -12.02
N ILE A 119 -13.86 4.36 -11.10
CA ILE A 119 -14.39 4.20 -9.74
C ILE A 119 -15.91 4.15 -9.78
N GLU A 120 -16.48 3.14 -9.12
CA GLU A 120 -17.92 2.97 -9.01
C GLU A 120 -18.51 4.01 -8.02
N ASP A 121 -19.68 4.56 -8.35
CA ASP A 121 -20.44 5.50 -7.51
C ASP A 121 -19.69 6.80 -7.13
N VAL A 122 -18.69 7.20 -7.91
CA VAL A 122 -17.98 8.48 -7.71
C VAL A 122 -18.83 9.66 -8.23
N LYS A 123 -18.76 10.79 -7.51
CA LYS A 123 -19.44 12.06 -7.83
C LYS A 123 -18.45 13.22 -7.68
N ASP A 124 -18.75 14.38 -8.24
CA ASP A 124 -17.87 15.54 -8.09
C ASP A 124 -17.69 16.00 -6.64
N SER A 125 -18.73 15.87 -5.81
CA SER A 125 -18.65 16.18 -4.37
C SER A 125 -17.61 15.32 -3.65
N HIS A 126 -17.51 14.05 -4.05
CA HIS A 126 -16.54 13.08 -3.52
C HIS A 126 -15.10 13.44 -3.91
N LEU A 127 -14.89 13.85 -5.17
CA LEU A 127 -13.58 14.30 -5.63
C LEU A 127 -13.14 15.59 -4.94
N ARG A 128 -14.07 16.53 -4.71
CA ARG A 128 -13.79 17.74 -3.94
C ARG A 128 -13.34 17.40 -2.51
N GLU A 129 -14.03 16.49 -1.83
CA GLU A 129 -13.65 16.03 -0.49
C GLU A 129 -12.23 15.45 -0.45
N LEU A 130 -11.87 14.63 -1.44
CA LEU A 130 -10.55 14.00 -1.53
C LEU A 130 -9.40 15.01 -1.73
N LEU A 131 -9.69 16.11 -2.43
CA LEU A 131 -8.69 17.14 -2.76
C LEU A 131 -8.56 18.20 -1.67
N LEU A 132 -9.50 18.27 -0.73
CA LEU A 132 -9.39 19.18 0.40
C LEU A 132 -8.24 18.74 1.32
N PRO A 133 -7.54 19.69 1.96
CA PRO A 133 -6.57 19.35 2.98
C PRO A 133 -7.27 18.54 4.10
N PRO A 134 -6.60 17.54 4.69
CA PRO A 134 -7.16 16.78 5.80
C PRO A 134 -7.60 17.74 6.91
N THR A 135 -8.83 17.61 7.41
CA THR A 135 -9.41 18.53 8.40
C THR A 135 -8.77 18.45 9.79
N ASP A 136 -7.73 17.65 9.98
CA ASP A 136 -6.96 17.52 11.22
C ASP A 136 -5.55 18.11 11.08
N SER A 137 -5.51 19.44 11.01
CA SER A 137 -4.38 20.19 11.55
C SER A 137 -4.92 21.07 12.66
N LYS A 138 -5.09 20.52 13.88
CA LYS A 138 -5.08 21.36 15.08
C LYS A 138 -3.72 22.07 15.09
N PRO A 139 -3.65 23.41 15.07
CA PRO A 139 -2.44 24.09 15.47
C PRO A 139 -2.18 23.74 16.94
N GLY A 140 -1.12 22.97 17.19
CA GLY A 140 -0.60 22.75 18.53
C GLY A 140 -0.18 24.10 19.12
N GLY A 141 -0.52 24.30 20.39
CA GLY A 141 -0.52 25.60 21.04
C GLY A 141 0.85 26.28 21.10
N ASP A 142 0.81 27.57 20.85
CA ASP A 142 1.78 28.54 21.33
C ASP A 142 0.96 29.53 22.19
N GLU A 143 0.53 29.05 23.37
CA GLU A 143 0.13 29.96 24.46
C GLU A 143 1.39 30.24 25.28
N GLY A 144 1.67 31.53 25.41
CA GLY A 144 2.95 32.05 25.82
C GLY A 144 3.38 31.69 27.24
N VAL A 145 4.68 31.73 27.43
CA VAL A 145 5.31 31.90 28.73
C VAL A 145 6.19 33.13 28.64
N LEU A 146 5.73 34.20 29.28
CA LEU A 146 6.59 35.22 29.89
C LEU A 146 7.15 34.66 31.20
#